data_AF-A0AAT9H6L2-F1
#
_entry.id   AF-A0AAT9H6L2-F1
#
_cell.length_a   1.000
_cell.length_b   1.000
_cell.length_c   1.000
_cell.angle_alpha   90.00
_cell.angle_beta   90.00
_cell.angle_gamma   90.00
#
_symmetry.space_group_name_H-M   'P 1'
#
loop_
_entity.id
_entity.type
_entity.pdbx_description
1 polymer ?
#
loop_
_entity_poly.entity_id
_entity_poly.type
_entity_poly.pdbx_seq_one_letter_code
_entity_poly.pdbx_strand_id
1 'polypeptide(L)'
;MEIDKFNGVTDSDFIEYFKIDLHSRMEIINYTYPHELLDEDGGFGEHVQRCVGLLKDYIIVCHREAKAALRRQQREALENDGAPGTEMELGQMVKETPEEKTNRLEMEKNQEKEESAAKYRELSDEINCLIDGHREKVKIIYVDL
;
A
#
# COMPACT_ATOMS: atom_id res chain seq x y z
N MET A 1 -3.53 7.64 24.37
CA MET A 1 -3.07 6.40 23.71
C MET A 1 -3.00 6.75 22.24
N GLU A 2 -1.80 6.76 21.65
CA GLU A 2 -1.68 7.00 20.20
C GLU A 2 -2.39 5.87 19.47
N ILE A 3 -3.25 6.22 18.51
CA ILE A 3 -3.92 5.23 17.68
C ILE A 3 -2.85 4.66 16.77
N ASP A 4 -2.56 3.38 16.94
CA ASP A 4 -1.73 2.62 16.03
C ASP A 4 -2.42 2.54 14.66
N LYS A 5 -1.96 3.38 13.73
CA LYS A 5 -2.57 3.52 12.39
C LYS A 5 -2.22 2.36 11.46
N PHE A 6 -1.16 1.62 11.75
CA PHE A 6 -0.64 0.59 10.84
C PHE A 6 -0.41 -0.76 11.52
N ASN A 7 -1.09 -1.03 12.63
CA ASN A 7 -1.07 -2.31 13.33
C ASN A 7 0.36 -2.72 13.79
N GLY A 8 1.13 -1.74 14.25
CA GLY A 8 2.47 -1.91 14.80
C GLY A 8 3.56 -1.91 13.74
N VAL A 9 3.21 -1.78 12.46
CA VAL A 9 4.16 -1.68 11.36
C VAL A 9 4.84 -0.31 11.39
N THR A 10 6.16 -0.33 11.44
CA THR A 10 7.00 0.86 11.50
C THR A 10 7.46 1.31 10.13
N ASP A 11 8.01 2.52 10.05
CA ASP A 11 8.60 3.05 8.82
C ASP A 11 9.72 2.14 8.29
N SER A 12 10.54 1.59 9.19
CA SER A 12 11.58 0.64 8.83
C SER A 12 11.01 -0.64 8.20
N ASP A 13 9.86 -1.12 8.66
CA ASP A 13 9.23 -2.33 8.11
C ASP A 13 8.71 -2.08 6.68
N PHE A 14 8.14 -0.90 6.42
CA PHE A 14 7.74 -0.50 5.07
C PHE A 14 8.95 -0.39 4.12
N ILE A 15 10.05 0.16 4.61
CA ILE A 15 11.29 0.26 3.84
C ILE A 15 11.89 -1.11 3.55
N GLU A 16 11.95 -2.01 4.54
CA GLU A 16 12.44 -3.37 4.33
C GLU A 16 11.55 -4.15 3.35
N TYR A 17 10.23 -4.01 3.46
CA TYR A 17 9.30 -4.57 2.47
C TYR A 17 9.62 -4.08 1.05
N PHE A 18 9.82 -2.77 0.87
CA PHE A 18 10.15 -2.21 -0.44
C PHE A 18 11.49 -2.73 -1.00
N LYS A 19 12.52 -2.86 -0.15
CA LYS A 19 13.84 -3.37 -0.57
C LYS A 19 13.77 -4.78 -1.13
N ILE A 20 12.94 -5.66 -0.56
CA ILE A 20 12.77 -7.05 -1.02
C ILE A 20 12.35 -7.06 -2.49
N ASP A 21 11.32 -6.29 -2.84
CA ASP A 21 10.82 -6.21 -4.20
C ASP A 21 11.80 -5.48 -5.14
N LEU A 22 12.40 -4.38 -4.68
CA LEU A 22 13.35 -3.60 -5.47
C LEU A 22 14.55 -4.47 -5.90
N HIS A 23 15.14 -5.21 -4.94
CA HIS A 23 16.31 -6.05 -5.17
C HIS A 23 16.00 -7.42 -5.79
N SER A 24 14.72 -7.74 -6.05
CA SER A 24 14.33 -8.99 -6.69
C SER A 24 14.87 -9.14 -8.13
N ARG A 25 15.25 -8.03 -8.77
CA ARG A 25 15.84 -7.98 -10.12
C ARG A 25 17.14 -7.21 -10.12
N MET A 26 18.23 -7.89 -10.49
CA MET A 26 19.56 -7.31 -10.70
C MET A 26 19.92 -7.17 -12.18
N GLU A 27 19.16 -7.84 -13.05
CA GLU A 27 19.32 -7.76 -14.50
C GLU A 27 17.96 -7.49 -15.15
N ILE A 28 17.91 -6.58 -16.12
CA ILE A 28 16.72 -6.27 -16.91
C ILE A 28 17.07 -6.46 -18.38
N ILE A 29 16.31 -7.33 -19.05
CA ILE A 29 16.51 -7.67 -20.46
C ILE A 29 15.42 -6.99 -21.28
N ASN A 30 15.82 -6.12 -22.21
CA ASN A 30 14.95 -5.47 -23.17
C ASN A 30 15.19 -6.10 -24.54
N TYR A 31 14.11 -6.52 -25.17
CA TYR A 31 14.14 -7.01 -26.54
C TYR A 31 13.83 -5.85 -27.47
N THR A 32 14.67 -5.63 -28.48
CA THR A 32 14.59 -4.47 -29.38
C THR A 32 14.53 -4.92 -30.82
N TYR A 33 13.77 -4.21 -31.64
CA TYR A 33 13.74 -4.46 -33.08
C TYR A 33 14.81 -3.65 -33.82
N PRO A 34 15.25 -4.10 -35.01
CA PRO A 34 16.10 -3.29 -35.87
C PRO A 34 15.47 -1.91 -36.11
N HIS A 35 16.24 -0.85 -35.82
CA HIS A 35 15.87 0.57 -35.94
C HIS A 35 14.97 1.14 -34.83
N GLU A 36 14.71 0.40 -33.77
CA GLU A 36 14.04 0.94 -32.58
C GLU A 36 15.02 1.81 -31.77
N LEU A 37 14.52 2.96 -31.26
CA LEU A 37 15.29 3.79 -30.35
C LEU A 37 15.31 3.10 -28.98
N LEU A 38 16.51 2.91 -28.43
CA LEU A 38 16.68 2.36 -27.10
C LEU A 38 16.13 3.36 -26.07
N ASP A 39 15.27 2.88 -25.18
CA ASP A 39 14.88 3.62 -23.97
C ASP A 39 16.07 3.65 -23.00
N GLU A 40 16.48 4.85 -22.57
CA GLU A 40 17.59 5.07 -21.66
C GLU A 40 17.37 4.40 -20.29
N ASP A 41 16.12 4.22 -19.87
CA ASP A 41 15.78 3.54 -18.61
C ASP A 41 15.49 2.05 -18.77
N GLY A 42 15.47 1.51 -19.99
CA GLY A 42 15.45 0.08 -20.30
C GLY A 42 14.61 -0.79 -19.35
N GLY A 43 13.33 -0.45 -19.13
CA GLY A 43 12.43 -1.22 -18.27
C GLY A 43 12.69 -1.12 -16.76
N PHE A 44 13.73 -0.40 -16.32
CA PHE A 44 14.00 -0.11 -14.91
C PHE A 44 12.88 0.74 -14.30
N GLY A 45 12.42 1.77 -15.02
CA GLY A 45 11.30 2.60 -14.59
C GLY A 45 10.04 1.80 -14.31
N GLU A 46 9.70 0.83 -15.15
CA GLU A 46 8.55 -0.06 -14.95
C GLU A 46 8.71 -0.94 -13.71
N HIS A 47 9.90 -1.48 -13.48
CA HIS A 47 10.20 -2.25 -12.27
C HIS A 47 10.02 -1.41 -11.01
N VAL A 48 10.55 -0.18 -11.00
CA VAL A 48 10.37 0.76 -9.89
C VAL A 48 8.90 1.08 -9.65
N GLN A 49 8.14 1.40 -10.71
CA GLN A 49 6.71 1.69 -10.59
C GLN A 49 5.92 0.53 -10.00
N ARG A 50 6.25 -0.71 -10.40
CA ARG A 50 5.66 -1.93 -9.82
C ARG A 50 5.97 -2.05 -8.33
N CYS A 51 7.23 -1.87 -7.92
CA CYS A 51 7.65 -1.92 -6.52
C CYS A 51 6.93 -0.85 -5.67
N VAL A 52 6.80 0.37 -6.19
CA VAL A 52 6.05 1.46 -5.54
C VAL A 52 4.57 1.13 -5.40
N GLY A 53 3.97 0.52 -6.42
CA GLY A 53 2.58 0.04 -6.37
C GLY A 53 2.37 -1.00 -5.27
N LEU A 54 3.25 -2.00 -5.21
CA LEU A 54 3.20 -3.05 -4.18
C LEU A 54 3.34 -2.49 -2.76
N LEU A 55 4.23 -1.52 -2.55
CA LEU A 55 4.36 -0.85 -1.26
C LEU A 55 3.07 -0.11 -0.87
N LYS A 56 2.46 0.63 -1.81
CA LYS A 56 1.21 1.36 -1.55
C LYS A 56 0.06 0.42 -1.19
N ASP A 57 -0.04 -0.71 -1.88
CA ASP A 57 -1.03 -1.74 -1.57
C ASP A 57 -0.78 -2.35 -0.18
N TYR A 58 0.47 -2.61 0.17
CA TYR A 58 0.84 -3.11 1.49
C TYR A 58 0.47 -2.12 2.61
N ILE A 59 0.73 -0.82 2.42
CA ILE A 59 0.30 0.23 3.37
C ILE A 59 -1.23 0.21 3.59
N ILE A 60 -2.02 0.04 2.52
CA ILE A 60 -3.48 -0.06 2.60
C ILE A 60 -3.88 -1.28 3.44
N VAL A 61 -3.23 -2.42 3.24
CA VAL A 61 -3.49 -3.64 4.01
C VAL A 61 -3.21 -3.41 5.50
N CYS A 62 -2.06 -2.85 5.86
CA CYS A 62 -1.71 -2.55 7.25
C CYS A 62 -2.73 -1.62 7.92
N HIS A 63 -3.18 -0.58 7.21
CA HIS A 63 -4.21 0.33 7.72
C HIS A 63 -5.56 -0.37 7.96
N ARG A 64 -5.98 -1.23 7.02
CA ARG A 64 -7.22 -2.03 7.17
C ARG A 64 -7.13 -2.99 8.35
N GLU A 65 -5.99 -3.63 8.55
CA GLU A 65 -5.75 -4.52 9.68
C GLU A 65 -5.79 -3.77 11.02
N ALA A 66 -5.20 -2.58 11.09
CA ALA A 66 -5.27 -1.72 12.27
C ALA A 66 -6.72 -1.37 12.63
N LYS A 67 -7.50 -0.94 11.63
CA LYS A 67 -8.94 -0.63 11.80
C LYS A 67 -9.74 -1.86 12.25
N ALA A 68 -9.41 -3.04 11.73
CA ALA A 68 -10.03 -4.30 12.14
C ALA A 68 -9.64 -4.72 13.57
N ALA A 69 -8.38 -4.55 13.96
CA ALA A 69 -7.90 -4.80 15.32
C ALA A 69 -8.60 -3.89 16.33
N LEU A 70 -8.71 -2.60 16.05
CA LEU A 70 -9.42 -1.65 16.92
C LEU A 70 -10.89 -2.03 17.12
N ARG A 71 -11.58 -2.43 16.04
CA ARG A 71 -12.98 -2.89 16.11
C ARG A 71 -13.14 -4.16 16.95
N ARG A 72 -12.17 -5.08 16.90
CA ARG A 72 -12.15 -6.29 17.75
C ARG A 72 -12.00 -5.92 19.22
N GLN A 73 -11.02 -5.06 19.55
CA GLN A 73 -10.82 -4.58 20.92
C GLN A 73 -12.06 -3.88 21.50
N GLN A 74 -12.74 -3.05 20.71
CA GLN A 74 -13.98 -2.38 21.14
C GLN A 74 -15.12 -3.38 21.44
N ARG A 75 -15.27 -4.43 20.62
CA ARG A 75 -16.26 -5.49 20.86
C ARG A 75 -15.96 -6.29 22.11
N GLU A 76 -14.70 -6.69 22.29
CA GLU A 76 -14.25 -7.44 23.46
C GLU A 76 -14.41 -6.62 24.76
N ALA A 77 -14.19 -5.31 24.72
CA ALA A 77 -14.44 -4.42 25.87
C ALA A 77 -15.92 -4.36 26.24
N LEU A 78 -16.82 -4.23 25.25
CA LEU A 78 -18.28 -4.26 25.46
C LEU A 78 -18.78 -5.59 26.03
N GLU A 79 -18.17 -6.71 25.64
CA GLU A 79 -18.54 -8.05 26.13
C GLU A 79 -18.02 -8.33 27.56
N ASN A 80 -16.85 -7.78 27.94
CA ASN A 80 -16.26 -7.98 29.27
C ASN A 80 -16.86 -7.08 30.36
N ASP A 81 -17.45 -5.94 30.01
CA ASP A 81 -18.04 -4.99 30.99
C ASP A 81 -19.43 -5.41 31.54
N GLY A 82 -19.95 -6.59 31.16
CA GLY A 82 -21.03 -7.27 31.88
C GLY A 82 -22.34 -6.48 32.06
N ALA A 83 -22.63 -5.47 31.25
CA ALA A 83 -23.87 -4.70 31.34
C ALA A 83 -24.98 -5.36 30.51
N PRO A 84 -26.05 -5.90 31.12
CA PRO A 84 -27.22 -6.29 30.36
C PRO A 84 -28.01 -5.03 30.01
N GLY A 85 -28.15 -4.77 28.71
CA GLY A 85 -29.18 -3.88 28.18
C GLY A 85 -28.76 -2.41 28.05
N THR A 86 -28.28 -2.05 26.87
CA THR A 86 -29.08 -1.15 26.03
C THR A 86 -28.89 -1.64 24.60
N GLU A 87 -29.98 -2.05 23.97
CA GLU A 87 -30.12 -1.98 22.51
C GLU A 87 -29.99 -0.49 22.13
N MET A 88 -28.79 0.09 22.27
CA MET A 88 -28.54 1.46 21.86
C MET A 88 -28.31 1.39 20.36
N GLU A 89 -29.44 1.49 19.66
CA GLU A 89 -29.54 1.54 18.23
C GLU A 89 -28.86 0.35 17.56
N LEU A 90 -29.61 -0.76 17.48
CA LEU A 90 -29.73 -1.45 16.21
C LEU A 90 -30.03 -0.33 15.21
N GLY A 91 -28.97 0.17 14.56
CA GLY A 91 -29.02 1.41 13.82
C GLY A 91 -30.27 1.37 12.99
N GLN A 92 -30.99 2.50 12.92
CA GLN A 92 -31.94 2.68 11.84
C GLN A 92 -31.29 2.05 10.62
N MET A 93 -31.81 0.90 10.20
CA MET A 93 -31.57 0.38 8.88
C MET A 93 -32.30 1.38 8.01
N VAL A 94 -31.72 2.58 7.86
CA VAL A 94 -31.73 3.25 6.59
C VAL A 94 -31.17 2.19 5.69
N LYS A 95 -32.08 1.43 5.05
CA LYS A 95 -31.73 0.48 4.02
C LYS A 95 -31.10 1.35 2.97
N GLU A 96 -29.78 1.47 3.05
CA GLU A 96 -29.01 2.19 2.06
C GLU A 96 -29.42 1.62 0.72
N THR A 97 -29.75 2.52 -0.19
CA THR A 97 -29.95 2.10 -1.56
C THR A 97 -28.65 1.47 -2.07
N PRO A 98 -28.72 0.57 -3.06
CA PRO A 98 -27.50 0.04 -3.68
C PRO A 98 -26.54 1.14 -4.15
N GLU A 99 -27.08 2.28 -4.58
CA GLU A 99 -26.30 3.47 -4.99
C GLU A 99 -25.59 4.13 -3.82
N GLU A 100 -26.28 4.38 -2.69
CA GLU A 100 -25.67 4.94 -1.48
C GLU A 100 -24.57 4.03 -0.93
N LYS A 101 -24.80 2.72 -0.94
CA LYS A 101 -23.78 1.73 -0.52
C LYS A 101 -22.56 1.76 -1.43
N THR A 102 -22.76 1.86 -2.74
CA THR A 102 -21.67 1.93 -3.74
C THR A 102 -20.87 3.20 -3.55
N ASN A 103 -21.52 4.35 -3.44
CA ASN A 103 -20.87 5.65 -3.22
C ASN A 103 -20.04 5.66 -1.93
N ARG A 104 -20.56 5.10 -0.83
CA ARG A 104 -19.79 4.99 0.43
C ARG A 104 -18.52 4.15 0.24
N LEU A 105 -18.63 2.98 -0.40
CA LEU A 105 -17.48 2.10 -0.62
C LEU A 105 -16.42 2.75 -1.52
N GLU A 106 -16.83 3.52 -2.52
CA GLU A 106 -15.91 4.28 -3.36
C GLU A 106 -15.20 5.39 -2.58
N MET A 107 -15.93 6.14 -1.75
CA MET A 107 -15.32 7.15 -0.87
C MET A 107 -14.32 6.53 0.10
N GLU A 108 -14.65 5.39 0.73
CA GLU A 108 -13.72 4.68 1.62
C GLU A 108 -12.46 4.23 0.87
N LYS A 109 -12.61 3.68 -0.34
CA LYS A 109 -11.48 3.26 -1.16
C LYS A 109 -10.60 4.43 -1.59
N ASN A 110 -11.19 5.59 -1.88
CA ASN A 110 -10.43 6.80 -2.23
C ASN A 110 -9.67 7.34 -1.02
N GLN A 111 -10.30 7.36 0.15
CA GLN A 111 -9.66 7.73 1.41
C GLN A 111 -8.44 6.85 1.72
N GLU A 112 -8.58 5.52 1.59
CA GLU A 112 -7.48 4.58 1.81
C GLU A 112 -6.30 4.82 0.84
N LYS A 113 -6.61 5.15 -0.42
CA LYS A 113 -5.57 5.49 -1.41
C LYS A 113 -4.86 6.80 -1.05
N GLU A 114 -5.58 7.80 -0.56
CA GLU A 114 -5.00 9.08 -0.15
C GLU A 114 -4.10 8.91 1.08
N GLU A 115 -4.53 8.11 2.06
CA GLU A 115 -3.75 7.79 3.25
C GLU A 115 -2.47 7.00 2.89
N SER A 116 -2.59 6.00 2.01
CA SER A 116 -1.45 5.26 1.50
C SER A 116 -0.48 6.16 0.73
N ALA A 117 -0.99 7.05 -0.12
CA ALA A 117 -0.18 8.02 -0.83
C ALA A 117 0.50 9.02 0.12
N ALA A 118 -0.17 9.44 1.19
CA ALA A 118 0.40 10.29 2.21
C ALA A 118 1.54 9.59 2.94
N LYS A 119 1.34 8.33 3.37
CA LYS A 119 2.39 7.56 4.03
C LYS A 119 3.59 7.30 3.10
N TYR A 120 3.34 6.99 1.83
CA TYR A 120 4.41 6.87 0.84
C TYR A 120 5.21 8.17 0.69
N ARG A 121 4.56 9.34 0.69
CA ARG A 121 5.24 10.64 0.64
C ARG A 121 6.12 10.90 1.86
N GLU A 122 5.72 10.42 3.04
CA GLU A 122 6.58 10.51 4.24
C GLU A 122 7.88 9.72 4.07
N LEU A 123 7.81 8.58 3.37
CA LEU A 123 8.94 7.67 3.15
C LEU A 123 9.73 7.98 1.86
N SER A 124 9.29 8.95 1.06
CA SER A 124 9.73 9.07 -0.34
C SER A 124 11.22 9.36 -0.46
N ASP A 125 11.79 10.13 0.46
CA ASP A 125 13.21 10.49 0.40
C ASP A 125 14.09 9.25 0.55
N GLU A 126 13.79 8.40 1.53
CA GLU A 126 14.51 7.14 1.74
C GLU A 126 14.29 6.15 0.59
N ILE A 127 13.06 6.03 0.11
CA ILE A 127 12.70 5.19 -1.03
C ILE A 127 13.47 5.63 -2.29
N ASN A 128 13.55 6.94 -2.56
CA ASN A 128 14.28 7.48 -3.70
C ASN A 128 15.78 7.20 -3.58
N CYS A 129 16.37 7.37 -2.39
CA CYS A 129 17.76 7.00 -2.16
C CYS A 129 18.03 5.50 -2.44
N LEU A 130 17.09 4.61 -2.09
CA LEU A 130 17.20 3.19 -2.39
C LEU A 130 17.08 2.91 -3.89
N ILE A 131 16.15 3.56 -4.58
CA ILE A 131 15.99 3.44 -6.04
C ILE A 131 17.27 3.87 -6.76
N ASP A 132 17.83 5.03 -6.42
CA ASP A 132 19.05 5.55 -7.02
C ASP A 132 20.23 4.60 -6.78
N GLY A 133 20.42 4.16 -5.53
CA GLY A 133 21.47 3.21 -5.18
C GLY A 133 21.31 1.82 -5.79
N HIS A 134 20.09 1.42 -6.15
CA HIS A 134 19.82 0.18 -6.89
C HIS A 134 20.07 0.36 -8.39
N ARG A 135 19.69 1.51 -8.96
CA ARG A 135 19.89 1.83 -10.38
C ARG A 135 21.36 1.72 -10.78
N GLU A 136 22.27 2.16 -9.93
CA GLU A 136 23.72 2.04 -10.15
C GLU A 136 24.24 0.59 -10.21
N LYS A 137 23.46 -0.38 -9.70
CA LYS A 137 23.87 -1.79 -9.58
C LYS A 137 23.17 -2.70 -10.57
N VAL A 138 21.99 -2.30 -11.07
CA VAL A 138 21.22 -3.10 -12.02
C VAL A 138 21.88 -3.08 -13.39
N LYS A 139 22.02 -4.26 -13.98
CA LYS A 139 22.50 -4.41 -15.35
C LYS A 139 21.33 -4.38 -16.33
N ILE A 140 21.35 -3.42 -17.24
CA ILE A 140 20.40 -3.36 -18.36
C ILE A 140 21.04 -4.01 -19.59
N ILE A 141 20.33 -4.95 -20.20
CA ILE A 141 20.78 -5.76 -21.34
C ILE A 141 19.79 -5.55 -22.48
N TYR A 142 20.29 -5.24 -23.68
CA TYR A 142 19.48 -5.15 -24.89
C TYR A 142 19.77 -6.34 -25.80
N VAL A 143 18.71 -6.94 -26.34
CA VAL A 143 18.78 -8.11 -27.23
C VAL A 143 18.00 -7.79 -28.50
N ASP A 144 18.69 -7.77 -29.64
CA ASP A 144 18.06 -7.58 -30.93
C ASP A 144 17.27 -8.83 -31.35
N LEU A 145 16.01 -8.65 -31.74
CA LEU A 145 15.10 -9.70 -32.24
C LEU A 145 15.13 -9.85 -33.77
#